data_AF-D1PNA9-F1
#
_entry.id   AF-D1PNA9-F1
#
_cell.length_a   1.000
_cell.length_b   1.000
_cell.length_c   1.000
_cell.angle_alpha   90.00
_cell.angle_beta   90.00
_cell.angle_gamma   90.00
#
_symmetry.space_group_name_H-M   'P 1'
#
loop_
_entity.id
_entity.type
_entity.pdbx_description
1 polymer ?
#
loop_
_entity_poly.entity_id
_entity_poly.type
_entity_poly.pdbx_seq_one_letter_code
_entity_poly.pdbx_strand_id
1 'polypeptide(L)'
;MAEENKHGLVESGIPRLDRPLRADEVVLQVLEVTKDWAKLKLWPKVDAVRNILHEYEEATDISPYSSRHYACGRSLYCSVGLCGVWENDRVYRDACAIGSYHLNADPAQNECDSSFLAAAALWGVAAPVLRMPAFRFGADKVQINPVATPDGQRIKGYVLADILTCTELAYEYGKISLAQFTKRNGDKLLWQKH
;
A
#
# COMPACT_ATOMS: atom_id res chain seq x y z
N MET A 1 32.17 6.62 32.92
CA MET A 1 30.93 7.00 32.20
C MET A 1 31.26 6.97 30.73
N ALA A 2 30.89 5.87 30.07
CA ALA A 2 31.03 5.70 28.62
C ALA A 2 29.62 5.78 28.05
N GLU A 3 29.42 6.69 27.11
CA GLU A 3 28.15 6.93 26.41
C GLU A 3 27.82 5.71 25.54
N GLU A 4 26.63 5.14 25.74
CA GLU A 4 26.10 4.01 24.98
C GLU A 4 25.90 4.39 23.51
N ASN A 5 26.62 3.70 22.63
CA ASN A 5 26.40 3.64 21.19
C ASN A 5 24.96 3.17 20.87
N LYS A 6 24.04 4.11 20.66
CA LYS A 6 22.79 3.88 19.91
C LYS A 6 23.06 4.02 18.42
N HIS A 7 23.81 3.09 17.84
CA HIS A 7 23.81 2.87 16.40
C HIS A 7 22.84 1.72 16.11
N GLY A 8 21.60 2.08 15.77
CA GLY A 8 20.74 1.16 15.03
C GLY A 8 21.43 0.92 13.69
N LEU A 9 21.92 -0.31 13.50
CA LEU A 9 22.66 -0.79 12.33
C LEU A 9 22.07 -0.24 11.02
N VAL A 10 22.80 0.70 10.39
CA VAL A 10 22.63 1.05 8.97
C VAL A 10 23.70 0.26 8.23
N GLU A 11 23.46 -1.03 8.00
CA GLU A 11 24.45 -1.95 7.38
C GLU A 11 24.91 -1.52 5.98
N SER A 12 24.19 -0.60 5.31
CA SER A 12 24.47 -0.17 3.93
C SER A 12 24.64 1.34 3.73
N GLY A 13 24.63 2.15 4.80
CA GLY A 13 24.65 3.62 4.70
C GLY A 13 23.43 4.25 3.97
N ILE A 14 22.43 3.46 3.56
CA ILE A 14 21.23 3.92 2.85
C ILE A 14 20.17 4.36 3.87
N PRO A 15 19.68 5.61 3.82
CA PRO A 15 18.63 6.07 4.72
C PRO A 15 17.30 5.37 4.42
N ARG A 16 16.45 5.23 5.44
CA ARG A 16 15.06 4.82 5.22
C ARG A 16 14.28 5.91 4.51
N LEU A 17 13.54 5.53 3.48
CA LEU A 17 12.68 6.43 2.72
C LEU A 17 11.29 6.52 3.37
N ASP A 18 11.25 7.14 4.55
CA ASP A 18 10.07 7.19 5.42
C ASP A 18 9.10 8.35 5.09
N ARG A 19 9.07 8.84 3.84
CA ARG A 19 8.12 9.88 3.42
C ARG A 19 6.68 9.38 3.61
N PRO A 20 5.83 10.07 4.40
CA PRO A 20 4.41 9.72 4.50
C PRO A 20 3.69 9.89 3.16
N LEU A 21 2.83 8.93 2.80
CA LEU A 21 1.96 9.07 1.62
C LEU A 21 0.84 10.07 1.90
N ARG A 22 0.54 10.90 0.90
CA ARG A 22 -0.64 11.76 0.87
C ARG A 22 -1.90 10.95 0.55
N ALA A 23 -3.07 11.52 0.82
CA ALA A 23 -4.34 10.85 0.57
C ALA A 23 -4.60 10.55 -0.92
N ASP A 24 -4.09 11.40 -1.82
CA ASP A 24 -4.15 11.20 -3.27
C ASP A 24 -3.18 10.12 -3.79
N GLU A 25 -2.24 9.67 -2.94
CA GLU A 25 -1.23 8.65 -3.26
C GLU A 25 -1.62 7.24 -2.83
N VAL A 26 -2.85 7.08 -2.31
CA VAL A 26 -3.41 5.78 -1.93
C VAL A 26 -4.67 5.46 -2.73
N VAL A 27 -5.02 4.18 -2.75
CA VAL A 27 -6.19 3.65 -3.44
C VAL A 27 -6.86 2.60 -2.55
N LEU A 28 -8.18 2.54 -2.63
CA LEU A 28 -9.00 1.67 -1.80
C LEU A 28 -9.37 0.40 -2.57
N GLN A 29 -9.15 -0.76 -1.95
CA GLN A 29 -9.65 -2.05 -2.43
C GLN A 29 -10.82 -2.49 -1.54
N VAL A 30 -11.93 -2.90 -2.18
CA VAL A 30 -13.01 -3.62 -1.51
C VAL A 30 -12.61 -5.09 -1.41
N LEU A 31 -12.52 -5.62 -0.20
CA LEU A 31 -12.12 -7.01 0.04
C LEU A 31 -13.32 -7.94 0.12
N GLU A 32 -14.39 -7.49 0.78
CA GLU A 32 -15.57 -8.30 1.06
C GLU A 32 -16.75 -7.39 1.37
N VAL A 33 -17.94 -7.77 0.90
CA VAL A 33 -19.17 -7.05 1.20
C VAL A 33 -20.25 -8.04 1.61
N THR A 34 -20.89 -7.74 2.73
CA THR A 34 -22.05 -8.46 3.26
C THR A 34 -23.23 -7.51 3.37
N LYS A 35 -24.42 -8.00 3.73
CA LYS A 35 -25.58 -7.12 3.97
C LYS A 35 -25.35 -6.07 5.07
N ASP A 36 -24.44 -6.35 6.00
CA ASP A 36 -24.28 -5.56 7.23
C ASP A 36 -23.04 -4.66 7.19
N TRP A 37 -22.04 -4.99 6.37
CA TRP A 37 -20.78 -4.24 6.32
C TRP A 37 -19.98 -4.49 5.03
N ALA A 38 -19.10 -3.53 4.71
CA ALA A 38 -18.07 -3.65 3.69
C ALA A 38 -16.67 -3.60 4.34
N LYS A 39 -15.81 -4.57 4.02
CA LYS A 39 -14.41 -4.65 4.45
C LYS A 39 -13.50 -4.13 3.34
N LEU A 40 -12.62 -3.22 3.71
CA LEU A 40 -11.84 -2.39 2.81
C LEU A 40 -10.37 -2.40 3.24
N LYS A 41 -9.46 -2.16 2.31
CA LYS A 41 -8.04 -1.95 2.59
C LYS A 41 -7.49 -0.83 1.72
N LEU A 42 -6.69 0.05 2.34
CA LEU A 42 -5.90 1.03 1.63
C LEU A 42 -4.61 0.39 1.12
N TRP A 43 -4.22 0.78 -0.10
CA TRP A 43 -2.97 0.40 -0.73
C TRP A 43 -2.24 1.64 -1.25
N PRO A 44 -0.90 1.63 -1.25
CA PRO A 44 -0.11 2.60 -2.00
C PRO A 44 -0.45 2.53 -3.49
N LYS A 45 -0.51 3.67 -4.18
CA LYS A 45 -0.44 3.68 -5.64
C LYS A 45 0.98 3.36 -6.07
N VAL A 46 1.12 2.49 -7.07
CA VAL A 46 2.43 2.08 -7.61
C VAL A 46 3.22 3.29 -8.11
N ASP A 47 2.58 4.20 -8.84
CA ASP A 47 3.23 5.41 -9.35
C ASP A 47 3.74 6.34 -8.24
N ALA A 48 2.99 6.46 -7.13
CA ALA A 48 3.44 7.26 -5.99
C ALA A 48 4.70 6.65 -5.35
N VAL A 49 4.77 5.32 -5.23
CA VAL A 49 5.95 4.62 -4.74
C VAL A 49 7.14 4.78 -5.70
N ARG A 50 6.91 4.71 -7.01
CA ARG A 50 7.95 5.00 -8.02
C ARG A 50 8.48 6.42 -7.90
N ASN A 51 7.60 7.40 -7.73
CA ASN A 51 8.00 8.80 -7.57
C ASN A 51 8.88 8.99 -6.33
N ILE A 52 8.55 8.37 -5.20
CA ILE A 52 9.40 8.42 -3.99
C ILE A 52 10.78 7.83 -4.25
N LEU A 53 10.82 6.68 -4.92
CA LEU A 53 12.09 6.04 -5.27
C LEU A 53 12.88 6.86 -6.28
N HIS A 54 12.22 7.66 -7.13
CA HIS A 54 12.87 8.61 -8.03
C HIS A 54 13.38 9.87 -7.33
N GLU A 55 12.71 10.32 -6.26
CA GLU A 55 13.14 11.44 -5.41
C GLU A 55 14.39 11.10 -4.58
N TYR A 56 14.73 9.80 -4.44
CA TYR A 56 15.95 9.38 -3.77
C TYR A 56 17.19 9.70 -4.62
N GLU A 57 17.70 10.92 -4.47
CA GLU A 57 18.95 11.37 -5.08
C GLU A 57 20.08 11.36 -4.05
N GLU A 58 20.94 10.35 -4.11
CA GLU A 58 22.30 10.42 -3.57
C GLU A 58 23.30 10.32 -4.73
N ALA A 59 23.78 11.50 -5.13
CA ALA A 59 24.96 11.84 -5.96
C ALA A 59 25.56 10.77 -6.89
N THR A 60 24.90 10.39 -8.00
CA THR A 60 25.59 9.74 -9.15
C THR A 60 24.83 9.94 -10.47
N ASP A 61 25.51 9.78 -11.61
CA ASP A 61 24.94 9.75 -12.98
C ASP A 61 24.10 8.47 -13.28
N ILE A 62 23.61 7.78 -12.25
CA ILE A 62 22.92 6.48 -12.36
C ILE A 62 21.47 6.65 -11.90
N SER A 63 20.55 5.86 -12.47
CA SER A 63 19.14 5.82 -12.04
C SER A 63 19.02 5.68 -10.51
N PRO A 64 18.15 6.45 -9.82
CA PRO A 64 18.06 6.49 -8.37
C PRO A 64 17.68 5.14 -7.75
N TYR A 65 16.91 4.32 -8.47
CA TYR A 65 16.63 2.93 -8.10
C TYR A 65 16.67 1.98 -9.31
N SER A 66 16.73 0.68 -9.02
CA SER A 66 16.50 -0.42 -9.96
C SER A 66 15.43 -1.35 -9.41
N SER A 67 14.63 -1.95 -10.28
CA SER A 67 13.65 -2.98 -9.90
C SER A 67 13.65 -4.14 -10.89
N ARG A 68 13.57 -5.37 -10.40
CA ARG A 68 13.52 -6.58 -11.22
C ARG A 68 12.52 -7.58 -10.67
N HIS A 69 11.63 -8.06 -11.53
CA HIS A 69 10.76 -9.20 -11.23
C HIS A 69 11.42 -10.53 -11.57
N TYR A 70 11.21 -11.54 -10.75
CA TYR A 70 11.65 -12.92 -10.99
C TYR A 70 10.72 -13.90 -10.31
N ALA A 71 10.62 -15.11 -10.86
CA ALA A 71 9.84 -16.19 -10.24
C ALA A 71 10.73 -17.01 -9.31
N CYS A 72 10.21 -17.38 -8.14
CA CYS A 72 10.80 -18.39 -7.27
C CYS A 72 9.70 -19.37 -6.87
N GLY A 73 9.80 -20.61 -7.38
CA GLY A 73 8.74 -21.60 -7.24
C GLY A 73 7.44 -21.13 -7.92
N ARG A 74 6.36 -21.03 -7.15
CA ARG A 74 5.03 -20.61 -7.64
C ARG A 74 4.72 -19.13 -7.37
N SER A 75 5.69 -18.36 -6.90
CA SER A 75 5.49 -16.98 -6.48
C SER A 75 6.36 -16.04 -7.30
N LEU A 76 5.77 -14.93 -7.71
CA LEU A 76 6.51 -13.80 -8.28
C LEU A 76 7.11 -12.98 -7.14
N TYR A 77 8.38 -12.61 -7.31
CA TYR A 77 9.12 -11.71 -6.46
C TYR A 77 9.49 -10.46 -7.24
N CYS A 78 9.64 -9.35 -6.53
CA CYS A 78 10.31 -8.16 -7.04
C CYS A 78 11.49 -7.87 -6.13
N SER A 79 12.63 -7.52 -6.73
CA SER A 79 13.78 -6.97 -6.04
C SER A 79 13.87 -5.48 -6.34
N VAL A 80 14.02 -4.65 -5.31
CA VAL A 80 14.22 -3.20 -5.42
C VAL A 80 15.58 -2.84 -4.84
N GLY A 81 16.40 -2.19 -5.64
CA GLY A 81 17.78 -1.84 -5.29
C GLY A 81 18.02 -0.33 -5.27
N LEU A 82 18.65 0.15 -4.20
CA LEU A 82 19.08 1.53 -3.99
C LEU A 82 20.61 1.59 -3.93
N CYS A 83 21.21 2.67 -4.46
CA CYS A 83 22.64 2.91 -4.32
C CYS A 83 22.91 3.57 -2.96
N GLY A 84 23.94 3.12 -2.24
CA GLY A 84 24.42 3.83 -1.05
C GLY A 84 25.43 4.92 -1.40
N VAL A 85 25.54 5.94 -0.56
CA VAL A 85 26.48 7.09 -0.72
C VAL A 85 27.94 6.66 -0.97
N TRP A 86 28.33 5.49 -0.49
CA TRP A 86 29.71 5.00 -0.50
C TRP A 86 29.92 3.71 -1.30
N GLU A 87 28.87 3.19 -1.94
CA GLU A 87 28.90 1.92 -2.65
C GLU A 87 28.77 2.16 -4.16
N ASN A 88 29.69 1.57 -4.92
CA ASN A 88 29.59 1.53 -6.39
C ASN A 88 28.52 0.52 -6.87
N ASP A 89 27.76 -0.08 -5.97
CA ASP A 89 26.76 -1.10 -6.26
C ASP A 89 25.44 -0.82 -5.51
N ARG A 90 24.38 -1.51 -5.93
CA ARG A 90 23.07 -1.42 -5.31
C ARG A 90 22.92 -2.50 -4.25
N VAL A 91 22.44 -2.09 -3.10
CA VAL A 91 21.87 -3.04 -2.13
C VAL A 91 20.44 -3.30 -2.55
N TYR A 92 20.08 -4.59 -2.64
CA TYR A 92 18.76 -5.03 -3.05
C TYR A 92 17.96 -5.60 -1.87
N ARG A 93 16.66 -5.37 -1.89
CA ARG A 93 15.69 -6.04 -1.01
C ARG A 93 14.58 -6.62 -1.87
N ASP A 94 14.26 -7.88 -1.64
CA ASP A 94 13.23 -8.59 -2.38
C ASP A 94 12.05 -9.02 -1.51
N ALA A 95 10.88 -9.11 -2.14
CA ALA A 95 9.67 -9.59 -1.51
C ALA A 95 8.76 -10.28 -2.52
N CYS A 96 7.99 -11.26 -2.04
CA CYS A 96 6.98 -11.94 -2.83
C CYS A 96 5.70 -11.10 -2.99
N ALA A 97 4.92 -11.45 -4.02
CA ALA A 97 3.60 -10.87 -4.26
C ALA A 97 2.66 -11.05 -3.06
N ILE A 98 1.84 -10.03 -2.80
CA ILE A 98 0.87 -10.03 -1.70
C ILE A 98 -0.46 -10.56 -2.21
N GLY A 99 -0.81 -11.79 -1.80
CA GLY A 99 -1.97 -12.50 -2.34
C GLY A 99 -3.34 -11.85 -2.09
N SER A 100 -3.45 -10.82 -1.24
CA SER A 100 -4.69 -10.07 -1.03
C SER A 100 -4.82 -8.81 -1.89
N TYR A 101 -3.79 -8.46 -2.68
CA TYR A 101 -3.79 -7.27 -3.54
C TYR A 101 -4.48 -7.57 -4.87
N HIS A 102 -5.60 -6.91 -5.12
CA HIS A 102 -6.42 -7.08 -6.33
C HIS A 102 -7.04 -5.74 -6.74
N LEU A 103 -6.22 -4.88 -7.36
CA LEU A 103 -6.66 -3.56 -7.85
C LEU A 103 -6.82 -3.52 -9.37
N ASN A 104 -6.10 -4.38 -10.08
CA ASN A 104 -6.17 -4.52 -11.53
C ASN A 104 -7.03 -5.72 -11.92
N ALA A 105 -7.62 -5.65 -13.12
CA ALA A 105 -8.34 -6.79 -13.69
C ALA A 105 -7.39 -7.94 -14.09
N ASP A 106 -6.15 -7.61 -14.44
CA ASP A 106 -5.11 -8.59 -14.77
C ASP A 106 -4.42 -9.11 -13.48
N PRO A 107 -4.54 -10.42 -13.18
CA PRO A 107 -3.85 -11.02 -12.04
C PRO A 107 -2.32 -10.93 -12.11
N ALA A 108 -1.72 -10.99 -13.31
CA ALA A 108 -0.28 -10.91 -13.45
C ALA A 108 0.23 -9.50 -13.07
N GLN A 109 -0.50 -8.46 -13.48
CA GLN A 109 -0.20 -7.10 -13.04
C GLN A 109 -0.33 -6.93 -11.52
N ASN A 110 -1.33 -7.55 -10.89
CA ASN A 110 -1.47 -7.52 -9.43
C ASN A 110 -0.28 -8.19 -8.71
N GLU A 111 0.25 -9.30 -9.23
CA GLU A 111 1.45 -9.93 -8.68
C GLU A 111 2.69 -9.04 -8.85
N CYS A 112 2.86 -8.44 -10.03
CA CYS A 112 3.96 -7.51 -10.33
C CYS A 112 3.92 -6.28 -9.40
N ASP A 113 2.75 -5.64 -9.29
CA ASP A 113 2.55 -4.44 -8.47
C ASP A 113 2.76 -4.75 -6.99
N SER A 114 2.12 -5.81 -6.49
CA SER A 114 2.16 -6.13 -5.06
C SER A 114 3.54 -6.58 -4.58
N SER A 115 4.28 -7.35 -5.40
CA SER A 115 5.66 -7.73 -5.08
C SER A 115 6.59 -6.51 -5.09
N PHE A 116 6.41 -5.58 -6.05
CA PHE A 116 7.15 -4.32 -6.07
C PHE A 116 6.86 -3.46 -4.84
N LEU A 117 5.58 -3.26 -4.50
CA LEU A 117 5.17 -2.52 -3.29
C LEU A 117 5.73 -3.16 -2.02
N ALA A 118 5.73 -4.49 -1.93
CA ALA A 118 6.29 -5.22 -0.80
C ALA A 118 7.80 -5.01 -0.66
N ALA A 119 8.54 -5.07 -1.78
CA ALA A 119 9.98 -4.89 -1.79
C ALA A 119 10.38 -3.44 -1.48
N ALA A 120 9.68 -2.46 -2.05
CA ALA A 120 9.87 -1.04 -1.75
C ALA A 120 9.60 -0.71 -0.27
N ALA A 121 8.61 -1.37 0.36
CA ALA A 121 8.32 -1.19 1.78
C ALA A 121 9.44 -1.67 2.71
N LEU A 122 10.31 -2.58 2.25
CA LEU A 122 11.50 -2.99 3.02
C LEU A 122 12.55 -1.86 3.11
N TRP A 123 12.47 -0.85 2.23
CA TRP A 123 13.24 0.40 2.28
C TRP A 123 12.53 1.51 3.07
N GLY A 124 11.35 1.25 3.62
CA GLY A 124 10.51 2.22 4.35
C GLY A 124 9.41 2.86 3.49
N VAL A 125 9.53 2.79 2.16
CA VAL A 125 8.61 3.46 1.22
C VAL A 125 7.18 2.94 1.38
N ALA A 126 6.25 3.83 1.72
CA ALA A 126 4.83 3.51 1.90
C ALA A 126 4.52 2.38 2.90
N ALA A 127 5.50 1.98 3.73
CA ALA A 127 5.37 0.91 4.71
C ALA A 127 4.22 1.11 5.72
N PRO A 128 3.88 2.34 6.17
CA PRO A 128 2.73 2.54 7.05
C PRO A 128 1.39 2.17 6.41
N VAL A 129 1.19 2.49 5.12
CA VAL A 129 -0.04 2.15 4.37
C VAL A 129 -0.14 0.65 4.17
N LEU A 130 0.96 0.00 3.78
CA LEU A 130 0.99 -1.45 3.55
C LEU A 130 0.64 -2.25 4.82
N ARG A 131 1.13 -1.78 5.97
CA ARG A 131 0.89 -2.36 7.30
C ARG A 131 -0.47 -1.99 7.90
N MET A 132 -1.20 -1.04 7.31
CA MET A 132 -2.54 -0.70 7.78
C MET A 132 -3.45 -1.93 7.66
N PRO A 133 -4.14 -2.33 8.74
CA PRO A 133 -5.07 -3.44 8.69
C PRO A 133 -6.27 -3.07 7.80
N ALA A 134 -6.91 -4.10 7.23
CA ALA A 134 -8.22 -3.91 6.64
C ALA A 134 -9.22 -3.44 7.71
N PHE A 135 -10.16 -2.60 7.31
CA PHE A 135 -11.17 -2.00 8.19
C PHE A 135 -12.58 -2.22 7.63
N ARG A 136 -13.60 -1.96 8.44
CA ARG A 136 -15.00 -2.17 8.07
C ARG A 136 -15.81 -0.90 8.26
N PHE A 137 -16.71 -0.64 7.31
CA PHE A 137 -17.83 0.27 7.48
C PHE A 137 -19.14 -0.53 7.50
N GLY A 138 -20.01 -0.25 8.46
CA GLY A 138 -21.33 -0.85 8.54
C GLY A 138 -22.29 -0.26 7.52
N ALA A 139 -23.37 -0.97 7.24
CA ALA A 139 -24.44 -0.54 6.33
C ALA A 139 -25.17 0.73 6.82
N ASP A 140 -25.01 1.10 8.09
CA ASP A 140 -25.43 2.40 8.64
C ASP A 140 -24.59 3.58 8.11
N LYS A 141 -23.37 3.31 7.65
CA LYS A 141 -22.42 4.31 7.15
C LYS A 141 -22.25 4.29 5.64
N VAL A 142 -22.46 3.15 4.99
CA VAL A 142 -22.26 2.99 3.54
C VAL A 142 -23.46 2.32 2.86
N GLN A 143 -23.72 2.71 1.63
CA GLN A 143 -24.76 2.08 0.82
C GLN A 143 -24.26 0.71 0.32
N ILE A 144 -24.97 -0.34 0.72
CA ILE A 144 -24.74 -1.71 0.28
C ILE A 144 -25.98 -2.21 -0.45
N ASN A 145 -25.78 -2.71 -1.67
CA ASN A 145 -26.88 -3.22 -2.49
C ASN A 145 -26.79 -4.73 -2.62
N PRO A 146 -27.92 -5.46 -2.52
CA PRO A 146 -27.98 -6.86 -2.90
C PRO A 146 -27.77 -7.01 -4.41
N VAL A 147 -27.05 -8.04 -4.80
CA VAL A 147 -26.90 -8.46 -6.20
C VAL A 147 -27.75 -9.70 -6.41
N ALA A 148 -28.73 -9.60 -7.31
CA ALA A 148 -29.57 -10.73 -7.65
C ALA A 148 -28.81 -11.77 -8.50
N THR A 149 -29.25 -13.02 -8.44
CA THR A 149 -28.94 -14.04 -9.43
C THR A 149 -29.51 -13.66 -10.80
N PRO A 150 -29.02 -14.22 -11.92
CA PRO A 150 -29.51 -13.87 -13.25
C PRO A 150 -31.01 -14.08 -13.47
N ASP A 151 -31.64 -14.98 -12.71
CA ASP A 151 -33.08 -15.25 -12.71
C ASP A 151 -33.90 -14.24 -11.88
N GLY A 152 -33.25 -13.32 -11.15
CA GLY A 152 -33.88 -12.31 -10.31
C GLY A 152 -34.53 -12.83 -9.02
N GLN A 153 -34.49 -14.14 -8.75
CA GLN A 153 -35.26 -14.75 -7.67
C GLN A 153 -34.50 -14.88 -6.34
N ARG A 154 -33.16 -14.79 -6.36
CA ARG A 154 -32.31 -14.97 -5.18
C ARG A 154 -31.23 -13.90 -5.11
N ILE A 155 -30.73 -13.63 -3.90
CA ILE A 155 -29.57 -12.77 -3.69
C ILE A 155 -28.31 -13.64 -3.84
N LYS A 156 -27.44 -13.30 -4.82
CA LYS A 156 -26.14 -13.94 -5.06
C LYS A 156 -25.05 -13.38 -4.13
N GLY A 157 -25.16 -12.12 -3.74
CA GLY A 157 -24.16 -11.45 -2.92
C GLY A 157 -24.50 -9.97 -2.69
N TYR A 158 -23.52 -9.21 -2.25
CA TYR A 158 -23.66 -7.78 -1.96
C TYR A 158 -22.52 -7.00 -2.60
N VAL A 159 -22.78 -5.74 -2.94
CA VAL A 159 -21.77 -4.81 -3.46
C VAL A 159 -21.84 -3.50 -2.71
N LEU A 160 -20.67 -2.88 -2.51
CA LEU A 160 -20.57 -1.52 -2.02
C LEU A 160 -20.96 -0.59 -3.17
N ALA A 161 -22.08 0.12 -3.03
CA ALA A 161 -22.57 1.04 -4.05
C ALA A 161 -21.90 2.41 -3.95
N ASP A 162 -21.47 2.79 -2.74
CA ASP A 162 -20.73 4.02 -2.51
C ASP A 162 -19.34 3.95 -3.13
N ILE A 163 -18.94 5.04 -3.81
CA ILE A 163 -17.55 5.26 -4.22
C ILE A 163 -16.88 6.11 -3.14
N LEU A 164 -15.83 5.56 -2.56
CA LEU A 164 -15.08 6.17 -1.45
C LEU A 164 -13.70 6.61 -1.94
N THR A 165 -13.40 7.90 -1.81
CA THR A 165 -12.08 8.46 -2.11
C THR A 165 -11.41 8.85 -0.82
N CYS A 166 -10.17 8.39 -0.58
CA CYS A 166 -9.38 8.86 0.56
C CYS A 166 -9.06 10.35 0.37
N THR A 167 -9.42 11.19 1.33
CA THR A 167 -9.19 12.65 1.27
C THR A 167 -8.25 13.15 2.33
N GLU A 168 -8.01 12.37 3.38
CA GLU A 168 -7.07 12.73 4.45
C GLU A 168 -6.40 11.48 5.02
N LEU A 169 -5.11 11.59 5.32
CA LEU A 169 -4.33 10.61 6.06
C LEU A 169 -3.52 11.34 7.13
N ALA A 170 -3.70 10.94 8.38
CA ALA A 170 -2.88 11.43 9.49
C ALA A 170 -1.98 10.32 10.02
N TYR A 171 -0.79 10.71 10.48
CA TYR A 171 0.24 9.80 10.96
C TYR A 171 0.67 10.16 12.37
N GLU A 172 0.82 9.15 13.21
CA GLU A 172 1.39 9.25 14.56
C GLU A 172 2.46 8.17 14.71
N TYR A 173 3.68 8.58 15.10
CA TYR A 173 4.81 7.69 15.31
C TYR A 173 5.07 6.72 14.12
N GLY A 174 4.98 7.25 12.89
CA GLY A 174 5.19 6.48 11.66
C GLY A 174 4.09 5.46 11.33
N LYS A 175 2.90 5.60 11.93
CA LYS A 175 1.72 4.75 11.67
C LYS A 175 0.53 5.63 11.32
N ILE A 176 -0.37 5.14 10.46
CA ILE A 176 -1.61 5.85 10.19
C ILE A 176 -2.48 5.84 11.45
N SER A 177 -2.85 7.01 11.95
CA SER A 177 -3.79 7.18 13.06
C SER A 177 -5.22 7.47 12.58
N LEU A 178 -5.35 8.09 11.41
CA LEU A 178 -6.63 8.48 10.81
C LEU A 178 -6.62 8.35 9.30
N ALA A 179 -7.74 7.89 8.74
CA ALA A 179 -8.04 7.98 7.32
C ALA A 179 -9.47 8.51 7.13
N GLN A 180 -9.61 9.61 6.38
CA GLN A 180 -10.91 10.16 5.99
C GLN A 180 -11.22 9.79 4.54
N PHE A 181 -12.47 9.43 4.30
CA PHE A 181 -12.99 9.12 2.99
C PHE A 181 -14.16 10.04 2.66
N THR A 182 -14.22 10.50 1.42
CA THR A 182 -15.34 11.29 0.91
C THR A 182 -16.12 10.45 -0.09
N LYS A 183 -17.43 10.38 0.11
CA LYS A 183 -18.38 9.79 -0.83
C LYS A 183 -18.62 10.73 -2.02
N ARG A 184 -19.15 10.20 -3.12
CA ARG A 184 -19.54 11.02 -4.28
C ARG A 184 -20.53 12.14 -3.94
N ASN A 185 -21.43 11.92 -2.98
CA ASN A 185 -22.40 12.92 -2.53
C ASN A 185 -21.81 14.00 -1.59
N GLY A 186 -20.52 13.91 -1.25
CA GLY A 186 -19.83 14.84 -0.35
C GLY A 186 -19.76 14.39 1.11
N ASP A 187 -20.49 13.36 1.51
CA ASP A 187 -20.46 12.84 2.88
C ASP A 187 -19.08 12.32 3.24
N LYS A 188 -18.70 12.53 4.50
CA LYS A 188 -17.40 12.11 5.03
C LYS A 188 -17.55 10.89 5.93
N LEU A 189 -16.65 9.93 5.73
CA LEU A 189 -16.47 8.77 6.58
C LEU A 189 -15.08 8.79 7.17
N LEU A 190 -14.96 8.34 8.40
CA LEU A 190 -13.72 8.41 9.14
C LEU A 190 -13.42 7.05 9.73
N TRP A 191 -12.21 6.60 9.46
CA TRP A 191 -11.57 5.51 10.15
C TRP A 191 -10.51 6.10 11.08
N GLN A 192 -10.56 5.70 12.35
CA GLN A 192 -9.54 6.02 13.34
C GLN A 192 -9.06 4.73 13.97
N LYS A 193 -7.76 4.69 14.24
CA LYS A 193 -7.17 3.60 15.01
C LYS A 193 -7.60 3.74 16.47
N HIS A 194 -8.28 2.73 17.00
CA HIS A 194 -8.55 2.59 18.42
C HIS A 194 -7.31 2.15 19.19
#